data_AF-A0A7W5F479-F1
#
_entry.id   AF-A0A7W5F479-F1
#
_cell.length_a   1.000
_cell.length_b   1.000
_cell.length_c   1.000
_cell.angle_alpha   90.00
_cell.angle_beta   90.00
_cell.angle_gamma   90.00
#
_symmetry.space_group_name_H-M   'P 1'
#
loop_
_entity.id
_entity.type
_entity.pdbx_description
1 polymer ?
#
loop_
_entity_poly.entity_id
_entity_poly.type
_entity_poly.pdbx_seq_one_letter_code
_entity_poly.pdbx_strand_id
1 'polypeptide(L)' 'MRAAETEAARRGCTDMIVSTYSFQAPGFYPRLGYRERARIQGVPGGHEDVCFHKRLSAAEV' A
#
# COMPACT_ATOMS: atom_id res chain seq x y z
N MET A 1 -3.85 -0.09 -9.90
CA MET A 1 -3.94 -0.88 -8.66
C MET A 1 -4.67 -2.20 -8.80
N ARG A 2 -5.92 -2.26 -9.30
CA ARG A 2 -6.65 -3.54 -9.45
C ARG A 2 -5.85 -4.65 -10.15
N ALA A 3 -5.21 -4.35 -11.29
CA ALA A 3 -4.40 -5.35 -12.01
C ALA A 3 -3.25 -5.94 -11.16
N ALA A 4 -2.58 -5.11 -10.34
CA ALA A 4 -1.52 -5.57 -9.45
C ALA A 4 -2.07 -6.42 -8.29
N GLU A 5 -3.21 -6.02 -7.71
CA GLU A 5 -3.89 -6.80 -6.67
C GLU A 5 -4.37 -8.16 -7.19
N THR A 6 -4.97 -8.20 -8.39
CA THR A 6 -5.41 -9.44 -9.05
C THR A 6 -4.23 -10.37 -9.32
N GLU A 7 -3.12 -9.85 -9.85
CA GLU A 7 -1.94 -10.68 -10.13
C GLU A 7 -1.29 -11.19 -8.84
N ALA A 8 -1.22 -10.37 -7.79
CA ALA A 8 -0.72 -10.80 -6.49
C ALA A 8 -1.59 -11.92 -5.90
N ALA A 9 -2.91 -11.78 -5.94
CA ALA A 9 -3.84 -12.83 -5.50
C ALA A 9 -3.68 -14.13 -6.33
N ARG A 10 -3.55 -14.02 -7.66
CA ARG A 10 -3.32 -15.17 -8.57
C ARG A 10 -2.04 -15.94 -8.23
N ARG A 11 -1.02 -15.25 -7.72
CA ARG A 11 0.26 -15.86 -7.28
C ARG A 11 0.21 -16.41 -5.86
N GLY A 12 -0.94 -16.32 -5.17
CA GLY A 12 -1.08 -16.75 -3.78
C GLY A 12 -0.44 -15.78 -2.77
N CYS A 13 -0.15 -14.53 -3.16
CA CYS A 13 0.27 -13.52 -2.20
C CYS A 13 -0.90 -13.20 -1.26
N THR A 14 -0.60 -13.11 0.04
CA THR A 14 -1.59 -12.81 1.09
C THR A 14 -1.59 -11.34 1.49
N ASP A 15 -0.50 -10.63 1.21
CA ASP A 15 -0.27 -9.28 1.72
C ASP A 15 0.39 -8.43 0.62
N MET A 16 0.03 -7.15 0.59
CA MET A 16 0.68 -6.13 -0.22
C MET A 16 1.15 -5.00 0.67
N ILE A 17 2.40 -4.57 0.44
CA ILE A 17 3.04 -3.47 1.15
C ILE A 17 3.48 -2.44 0.13
N VAL A 18 3.28 -1.16 0.43
CA VAL A 18 3.73 -0.05 -0.40
C VAL A 18 4.21 1.08 0.50
N SER A 19 5.34 1.68 0.16
CA SER A 19 5.78 2.95 0.72
C SER A 19 5.58 4.06 -0.31
N THR A 20 5.21 5.25 0.17
CA THR A 20 4.93 6.41 -0.67
C THR A 20 5.23 7.68 0.10
N TYR A 21 5.84 8.65 -0.55
CA TYR A 21 6.11 9.94 0.09
C TYR A 21 4.85 10.80 0.21
N SER A 22 4.85 11.73 1.16
CA SER A 22 3.71 12.62 1.42
C SER A 22 3.32 13.48 0.20
N PHE A 23 4.24 13.74 -0.73
CA PHE A 23 3.97 14.41 -2.02
C PHE A 23 3.51 13.48 -3.15
N GLN A 24 3.43 12.16 -2.93
CA GLN A 24 3.05 11.15 -3.93
C GLN A 24 1.62 10.63 -3.73
N ALA A 25 0.73 11.49 -3.23
CA ALA A 25 -0.67 11.18 -2.97
C ALA A 25 -0.90 10.00 -1.99
N PRO A 26 -0.39 10.06 -0.74
CA PRO A 26 -0.56 8.99 0.26
C PRO A 26 -2.03 8.67 0.54
N GLY A 27 -2.93 9.65 0.39
CA GLY A 27 -4.38 9.47 0.56
C GLY A 27 -5.05 8.56 -0.48
N PHE A 28 -4.35 8.15 -1.55
CA PHE A 28 -4.85 7.20 -2.54
C PHE A 28 -5.02 5.79 -1.96
N TYR A 29 -4.05 5.31 -1.18
CA TYR A 29 -4.00 3.92 -0.70
C TYR A 29 -5.09 3.57 0.34
N PRO A 30 -5.43 4.44 1.32
CA PRO A 30 -6.55 4.18 2.23
C PRO A 30 -7.88 3.95 1.52
N ARG A 31 -8.13 4.65 0.40
CA ARG A 31 -9.35 4.47 -0.41
C ARG A 31 -9.43 3.11 -1.09
N LEU A 32 -8.30 2.41 -1.21
CA LEU A 32 -8.19 1.06 -1.75
C LEU A 32 -8.18 -0.02 -0.66
N GLY A 33 -8.38 0.35 0.60
CA GLY A 33 -8.40 -0.57 1.74
C GLY A 33 -7.04 -0.89 2.35
N TYR A 34 -5.98 -0.18 1.94
CA TYR A 34 -4.70 -0.25 2.64
C TYR A 34 -4.76 0.49 3.98
N ARG A 35 -3.99 0.02 4.95
CA ARG A 35 -3.87 0.62 6.29
C ARG A 35 -2.44 1.07 6.51
N GLU A 36 -2.26 2.28 7.01
CA GLU A 36 -0.94 2.78 7.41
C GLU A 36 -0.36 1.90 8.52
N ARG A 37 0.93 1.59 8.42
CA ARG A 37 1.67 0.79 9.39
C ARG A 37 2.86 1.52 9.98
N ALA A 38 3.49 2.40 9.20
CA ALA A 38 4.62 3.18 9.65
C ALA A 38 4.70 4.51 8.89
N ARG A 39 5.37 5.47 9.51
CA ARG A 39 5.66 6.78 8.95
C ARG A 39 7.03 7.25 9.40
N ILE A 40 7.88 7.64 8.46
CA ILE A 40 9.18 8.25 8.73
C ILE A 40 9.07 9.73 8.43
N GLN A 41 9.24 10.56 9.45
CA GLN A 41 9.12 12.01 9.34
C GLN A 41 10.42 12.65 8.86
N GLY A 42 10.31 13.77 8.15
CA GLY A 42 11.43 14.61 7.73
C GLY A 42 12.18 14.15 6.49
N VAL A 43 11.74 13.08 5.81
CA VAL A 43 12.43 12.48 4.66
C VAL A 43 11.56 12.35 3.40
N PRO A 44 12.13 12.63 2.21
CA PRO A 44 13.26 13.51 1.99
C PRO A 44 12.87 14.97 2.27
N GLY A 45 13.83 15.79 2.72
CA GLY A 45 13.67 17.26 2.71
C GLY A 45 12.44 17.80 3.46
N GLY A 46 12.06 17.21 4.59
CA GLY A 46 10.89 17.65 5.36
C GLY A 46 9.57 16.97 4.96
N HIS A 47 9.55 16.12 3.93
CA HIS A 47 8.42 15.24 3.63
C HIS A 47 8.37 14.04 4.57
N GLU A 48 7.48 13.09 4.27
CA GLU A 48 7.33 11.88 5.09
C GLU A 48 7.24 10.66 4.17
N ASP A 49 7.94 9.57 4.51
CA ASP A 49 7.72 8.26 3.90
C ASP A 49 6.62 7.54 4.67
N VAL A 50 5.56 7.10 3.99
CA VAL A 50 4.40 6.46 4.59
C VAL A 50 4.26 5.05 4.05
N CYS A 51 4.33 4.06 4.95
CA CYS A 51 4.19 2.65 4.62
C CYS A 51 2.77 2.16 4.91
N PHE A 52 2.18 1.54 3.91
CA PHE A 52 0.83 1.02 3.90
C PHE A 52 0.82 -0.49 3.66
N HIS A 53 -0.16 -1.17 4.26
CA HIS A 53 -0.35 -2.60 4.17
C HIS A 53 -1.81 -2.95 3.87
N LYS A 54 -2.03 -3.89 2.95
CA LYS A 54 -3.35 -4.48 2.68
C LYS A 54 -3.22 -6.00 2.66
N ARG A 55 -4.09 -6.68 3.41
CA ARG A 55 -4.29 -8.12 3.25
C ARG A 55 -5.14 -8.36 2.01
N LEU A 56 -4.70 -9.26 1.14
CA LEU A 56 -5.48 -9.72 0.00
C LEU A 56 -6.47 -10.78 0.49
N SER A 57 -7.74 -10.65 0.15
CA SER A 57 -8.66 -11.78 0.29
C SER A 57 -8.26 -12.84 -0.71
N ALA A 58 -8.38 -14.11 -0.34
CA ALA A 58 -8.31 -15.19 -1.31
C ALA A 58 -9.30 -14.85 -2.44
N ALA A 59 -8.85 -14.93 -3.69
CA ALA A 59 -9.79 -14.95 -4.80
C ALA A 59 -10.71 -16.13 -4.51
N GLU A 60 -12.01 -15.88 -4.35
CA GLU A 60 -13.00 -16.96 -4.33
C GLU A 60 -12.80 -17.72 -5.64
N VAL A 61 -12.30 -18.95 -5.52
CA VAL A 61 -12.08 -19.87 -6.63
C VAL A 61 -13.42 -20.41 -7.07
#